data_AF-A0A227J379-F1
#
_entry.id   AF-A0A227J379-F1
#
_cell.length_a   1.000
_cell.length_b   1.000
_cell.length_c   1.000
_cell.angle_alpha   90.00
_cell.angle_beta   90.00
_cell.angle_gamma   90.00
#
_symmetry.space_group_name_H-M   'P 1'
#
loop_
_entity.id
_entity.type
_entity.pdbx_description
1 polymer ?
#
loop_
_entity_poly.entity_id
_entity_poly.type
_entity_poly.pdbx_seq_one_letter_code
_entity_poly.pdbx_strand_id
1 'polypeptide(L)'
;NGEQKANFEPGIELRAKFTLFAEGARGHIGKQLINKFNLAEDKTPQHYAIGFKELWEIPAEQHQQGLVVHGLGWPLANEAIGGSYLYHLEGNQVAVGLIVDLNY
;
A
#
# COMPACT_ATOMS: atom_id res chain seq x y z
N ASN A 1 -7.60 -28.88 15.20
CA ASN A 1 -6.71 -28.78 16.38
C ASN A 1 -5.28 -28.32 16.05
N GLY A 2 -5.01 -27.72 14.87
CA GLY A 2 -3.66 -27.26 14.53
C GLY A 2 -2.63 -28.37 14.26
N GLU A 3 -3.06 -29.63 14.21
CA GLU A 3 -2.20 -30.78 13.95
C GLU A 3 -1.80 -30.88 12.47
N GLN A 4 -0.63 -31.47 12.24
CA GLN A 4 -0.12 -31.74 10.90
C GLN A 4 -1.03 -32.72 10.18
N LYS A 5 -1.46 -32.36 8.98
CA LYS A 5 -2.20 -33.26 8.09
C LYS A 5 -1.24 -34.26 7.46
N ALA A 6 -1.78 -35.33 6.86
CA ALA A 6 -0.98 -36.32 6.15
C ALA A 6 -0.14 -35.75 4.99
N ASN A 7 -0.51 -34.59 4.46
CA ASN A 7 0.20 -33.85 3.43
C ASN A 7 0.96 -32.63 3.97
N PHE A 8 1.27 -32.60 5.27
CA PHE A 8 2.09 -31.54 5.84
C PHE A 8 3.52 -31.61 5.29
N GLU A 9 4.05 -30.45 4.93
CA GLU A 9 5.45 -30.26 4.57
C GLU A 9 6.02 -29.10 5.41
N PRO A 10 7.24 -29.23 5.95
CA PRO A 10 7.89 -28.14 6.67
C PRO A 10 8.28 -26.99 5.75
N GLY A 11 8.44 -25.79 6.32
CA GLY A 11 8.96 -24.63 5.58
C GLY A 11 10.42 -24.77 5.17
N ILE A 12 10.85 -23.93 4.22
CA ILE A 12 12.22 -23.92 3.68
C ILE A 12 13.11 -22.98 4.49
N GLU A 13 14.35 -23.39 4.77
CA GLU A 13 15.40 -22.53 5.34
C GLU A 13 16.29 -21.96 4.23
N LEU A 14 16.40 -20.63 4.17
CA LEU A 14 17.31 -19.93 3.25
C LEU A 14 18.43 -19.25 4.04
N ARG A 15 19.68 -19.61 3.74
CA ARG A 15 20.88 -19.03 4.38
C ARG A 15 21.61 -18.10 3.41
N ALA A 16 21.92 -16.90 3.85
CA ALA A 16 22.68 -15.92 3.09
C ALA A 16 23.67 -15.18 4.01
N LYS A 17 24.73 -14.62 3.43
CA LYS A 17 25.65 -13.73 4.17
C LYS A 17 24.94 -12.44 4.62
N PHE A 18 23.97 -11.98 3.83
CA PHE A 18 23.13 -10.82 4.10
C PHE A 18 21.72 -11.08 3.57
N THR A 19 20.72 -10.64 4.30
CA THR A 19 19.31 -10.69 3.91
C THR A 19 18.75 -9.28 3.89
N LEU A 20 18.29 -8.82 2.73
CA LEU A 20 17.59 -7.54 2.59
C LEU A 20 16.08 -7.76 2.78
N PHE A 21 15.47 -7.01 3.70
CA PHE A 21 14.03 -7.05 3.94
C PHE A 21 13.34 -5.92 3.18
N ALA A 22 12.45 -6.27 2.25
CA ALA A 22 11.78 -5.33 1.33
C ALA A 22 10.27 -5.62 1.19
N GLU A 23 9.59 -5.92 2.31
CA GLU A 23 8.15 -6.24 2.35
C GLU A 23 7.24 -5.04 1.99
N GLY A 24 7.78 -3.83 1.93
CA GLY A 24 7.02 -2.61 1.67
C GLY A 24 6.34 -2.04 2.92
N ALA A 25 5.23 -1.33 2.74
CA ALA A 25 4.51 -0.67 3.81
C ALA A 25 4.00 -1.68 4.85
N ARG A 26 4.38 -1.49 6.12
CA ARG A 26 3.95 -2.30 7.27
C ARG A 26 4.30 -3.80 7.17
N GLY A 27 5.50 -4.11 6.66
CA GLY A 27 6.05 -5.48 6.58
C GLY A 27 5.99 -6.26 7.91
N HIS A 28 5.56 -7.52 7.84
CA HIS A 28 5.32 -8.35 9.02
C HIS A 28 6.64 -8.78 9.68
N ILE A 29 7.64 -9.18 8.89
CA ILE A 29 8.96 -9.55 9.40
C ILE A 29 9.72 -8.29 9.83
N GLY A 30 9.64 -7.21 9.04
CA GLY A 30 10.22 -5.90 9.35
C GLY A 30 9.80 -5.39 10.72
N LYS A 31 8.50 -5.50 11.07
CA LYS A 31 7.99 -5.15 12.41
C LYS A 31 8.69 -5.94 13.53
N GLN A 32 8.92 -7.24 13.33
CA GLN A 32 9.61 -8.07 14.32
C GLN A 32 11.09 -7.68 14.46
N LEU A 33 11.76 -7.34 13.35
CA LEU A 33 13.15 -6.88 13.35
C LEU A 33 13.31 -5.54 14.05
N ILE A 34 12.41 -4.59 13.80
CA ILE A 34 12.40 -3.28 14.47
C ILE A 34 12.38 -3.48 16.00
N ASN A 35 11.51 -4.34 16.49
CA ASN A 35 11.42 -4.65 17.91
C ASN A 35 12.67 -5.38 18.42
N LYS A 36 13.15 -6.40 17.69
CA LYS A 36 14.28 -7.23 18.11
C LYS A 36 15.57 -6.44 18.26
N PHE A 37 15.79 -5.44 17.40
CA PHE A 37 17.02 -4.65 17.34
C PHE A 37 16.83 -3.19 17.79
N ASN A 38 15.67 -2.87 18.38
CA ASN A 38 15.31 -1.52 18.85
C ASN A 38 15.49 -0.43 17.77
N LEU A 39 15.17 -0.73 16.51
CA LEU A 39 15.49 0.16 15.37
C LEU A 39 14.67 1.45 15.34
N ALA A 40 13.61 1.54 16.15
CA ALA A 40 12.72 2.68 16.24
C ALA A 40 12.91 3.50 17.53
N GLU A 41 13.98 3.27 18.28
CA GLU A 41 14.31 4.05 19.48
C GLU A 41 14.40 5.54 19.16
N ASP A 42 13.74 6.36 19.99
CA ASP A 42 13.61 7.81 19.84
C ASP A 42 13.10 8.26 18.45
N LYS A 43 12.33 7.40 17.76
CA LYS A 43 11.65 7.74 16.49
C LYS A 43 10.16 7.90 16.70
N THR A 44 9.57 8.81 15.94
CA THR A 44 8.11 8.91 15.84
C THR A 44 7.54 7.62 15.23
N PRO A 45 6.42 7.08 15.76
CA PRO A 45 5.75 5.94 15.17
C PRO A 45 5.40 6.19 13.70
N GLN A 46 5.48 5.13 12.90
CA GLN A 46 5.12 5.22 11.49
C GLN A 46 3.64 5.55 11.33
N HIS A 47 3.37 6.50 10.44
CA HIS A 47 2.05 6.94 10.04
C HIS A 47 1.69 6.34 8.67
N TYR A 48 0.41 5.99 8.47
CA TYR A 48 -0.04 5.20 7.32
C TYR A 48 -1.36 5.74 6.78
N ALA A 49 -1.57 5.55 5.49
CA ALA A 49 -2.85 5.72 4.81
C ALA A 49 -3.18 4.44 4.03
N ILE A 50 -4.46 4.17 3.83
CA ILE A 50 -4.95 3.15 2.91
C ILE A 50 -5.28 3.79 1.57
N GLY A 51 -4.81 3.16 0.49
CA GLY A 51 -5.08 3.60 -0.88
C GLY A 51 -5.94 2.59 -1.63
N PHE A 52 -7.01 3.09 -2.25
CA PHE A 52 -7.83 2.35 -3.21
C PHE A 52 -7.41 2.73 -4.62
N LYS A 53 -7.49 1.77 -5.54
CA LYS A 53 -7.15 1.97 -6.95
C LYS A 53 -8.03 1.11 -7.84
N GLU A 54 -8.56 1.72 -8.88
CA GLU A 54 -9.17 1.04 -10.01
C GLU A 54 -8.55 1.52 -11.32
N LEU A 55 -8.64 0.67 -12.35
CA LEU A 55 -8.19 0.94 -13.71
C LEU A 55 -9.40 0.86 -14.62
N TRP A 56 -9.73 1.96 -15.28
CA TRP A 56 -10.91 2.09 -16.14
C TRP A 56 -10.46 2.46 -17.54
N GLU A 57 -11.16 1.95 -18.56
CA GLU A 57 -11.07 2.45 -19.93
C GLU A 57 -12.21 3.45 -20.15
N ILE A 58 -11.89 4.62 -20.69
CA ILE A 58 -12.86 5.71 -20.89
C ILE A 58 -12.97 6.09 -22.37
N PRO A 59 -14.07 6.74 -22.80
CA PRO A 59 -14.18 7.26 -24.17
C PRO A 59 -13.02 8.20 -24.52
N ALA A 60 -12.52 8.10 -25.75
CA ALA A 60 -11.34 8.84 -26.19
C ALA A 60 -11.52 10.37 -26.09
N GLU A 61 -12.75 10.87 -26.28
CA GLU A 61 -13.08 12.28 -26.15
C GLU A 61 -13.03 12.82 -24.71
N GLN A 62 -13.05 11.93 -23.71
CA GLN A 62 -12.88 12.28 -22.29
C GLN A 62 -11.44 12.05 -21.80
N HIS A 63 -10.58 11.49 -22.65
CA HIS A 63 -9.22 11.12 -22.30
C HIS A 63 -8.21 12.19 -22.73
N GLN A 64 -7.27 12.51 -21.84
CA GLN A 64 -6.13 13.36 -22.14
C GLN A 64 -4.85 12.70 -21.61
N GLN A 65 -4.17 11.92 -22.45
CA GLN A 65 -2.96 11.20 -22.06
C GLN A 65 -1.94 12.08 -21.33
N GLY A 66 -1.46 11.60 -20.18
CA GLY A 66 -0.50 12.31 -19.33
C GLY A 66 -1.11 13.34 -18.38
N LEU A 67 -2.42 13.59 -18.44
CA LEU A 67 -3.11 14.43 -17.47
C LEU A 67 -3.11 13.78 -16.08
N VAL A 68 -2.77 14.59 -15.08
CA VAL A 68 -2.72 14.21 -13.67
C VAL A 68 -3.65 15.14 -12.89
N VAL A 69 -4.64 14.55 -12.22
CA VAL A 69 -5.60 15.28 -11.38
C VAL A 69 -5.51 14.78 -9.95
N HIS A 70 -5.54 15.71 -9.00
CA HIS A 70 -5.68 15.43 -7.57
C HIS A 70 -6.89 16.18 -7.03
N GLY A 71 -7.66 15.52 -6.17
CA GLY A 71 -8.83 16.09 -5.50
C GLY A 71 -8.69 16.08 -3.99
N LEU A 72 -9.19 17.13 -3.33
CA LEU A 72 -9.29 17.25 -1.89
C LEU A 72 -10.73 17.61 -1.50
N GLY A 73 -11.13 17.31 -0.26
CA GLY A 73 -12.47 17.58 0.23
C GLY A 73 -13.40 16.38 0.08
N TRP A 74 -14.59 16.58 -0.51
CA TRP A 74 -15.59 15.52 -0.65
C TRP A 74 -15.02 14.27 -1.33
N PRO A 75 -15.30 13.04 -0.85
CA PRO A 75 -16.22 12.69 0.24
C PRO A 75 -15.61 12.73 1.65
N LEU A 76 -14.30 13.02 1.79
CA LEU A 76 -13.57 12.91 3.07
C LEU A 76 -13.65 14.18 3.94
N ALA A 77 -13.78 15.34 3.30
CA ALA A 77 -13.96 16.68 3.87
C ALA A 77 -13.53 16.87 5.34
N ASN A 78 -14.47 16.72 6.29
CA ASN A 78 -14.26 16.99 7.72
C ASN A 78 -14.14 15.71 8.56
N GLU A 79 -14.32 14.53 7.97
CA GLU A 79 -14.39 13.26 8.70
C GLU A 79 -13.09 12.47 8.62
N ALA A 80 -12.29 12.67 7.57
CA ALA A 80 -11.00 12.00 7.43
C ALA A 80 -10.00 12.82 6.62
N ILE A 81 -8.71 12.63 6.89
CA ILE A 81 -7.63 13.20 6.08
C ILE A 81 -7.40 12.29 4.87
N GLY A 82 -7.29 12.87 3.69
CA GLY A 82 -7.06 12.11 2.47
C GLY A 82 -7.30 12.92 1.20
N GLY A 83 -7.42 12.22 0.08
CA GLY A 83 -7.64 12.81 -1.22
C GLY A 83 -7.81 11.79 -2.33
N SER A 84 -8.28 12.24 -3.48
CA SER A 84 -8.43 11.41 -4.68
C SER A 84 -7.35 11.70 -5.71
N TYR A 85 -7.15 10.75 -6.61
CA TYR A 85 -6.31 10.92 -7.78
C TYR A 85 -6.99 10.34 -9.02
N LEU A 86 -6.69 10.94 -10.17
CA LEU A 86 -7.08 10.45 -11.49
C LEU A 86 -5.93 10.71 -12.46
N TYR A 87 -5.34 9.64 -12.98
CA TYR A 87 -4.20 9.70 -13.89
C TYR A 87 -4.58 9.13 -15.25
N HIS A 88 -4.42 9.91 -16.31
CA HIS A 88 -4.68 9.48 -17.67
C HIS A 88 -3.44 8.78 -18.24
N LEU A 89 -3.53 7.45 -18.36
CA LEU A 89 -2.49 6.59 -18.88
C LEU A 89 -2.57 6.49 -20.42
N GLU A 90 -1.72 5.68 -21.03
CA GLU A 90 -1.86 5.33 -22.46
C GLU A 90 -3.11 4.49 -22.72
N GLY A 91 -3.54 4.41 -23.98
CA GLY A 91 -4.62 3.50 -24.40
C GLY A 91 -6.01 3.83 -23.84
N ASN A 92 -6.33 5.12 -23.69
CA ASN A 92 -7.62 5.59 -23.13
C ASN A 92 -7.91 5.09 -21.71
N GLN A 93 -6.88 4.68 -20.96
CA GLN A 93 -7.05 4.22 -19.59
C GLN A 93 -6.88 5.36 -18.59
N VAL A 94 -7.60 5.26 -17.48
CA VAL A 94 -7.40 6.09 -16.29
C VAL A 94 -7.14 5.21 -15.08
N ALA A 95 -6.20 5.63 -14.24
CA ALA A 95 -6.02 5.11 -12.89
C ALA A 95 -6.73 6.06 -11.93
N VAL A 96 -7.81 5.61 -11.31
CA VAL A 96 -8.60 6.38 -10.35
C VAL A 96 -8.44 5.81 -8.96
N GLY A 97 -8.41 6.66 -7.94
CA GLY A 97 -8.37 6.17 -6.58
C GLY A 97 -8.60 7.21 -5.51
N LEU A 98 -8.68 6.70 -4.28
CA LEU A 98 -8.90 7.46 -3.06
C LEU A 98 -7.89 7.00 -2.02
N ILE A 99 -7.30 7.95 -1.30
CA ILE A 99 -6.38 7.71 -0.19
C ILE A 99 -7.05 8.23 1.05
N VAL A 100 -7.08 7.42 2.11
CA VAL A 100 -7.61 7.79 3.42
C VAL A 100 -6.54 7.49 4.46
N ASP A 101 -6.18 8.49 5.25
CA ASP A 101 -5.29 8.36 6.40
C ASP A 101 -5.83 7.29 7.38
N LEU A 102 -4.99 6.51 8.05
CA LEU A 102 -5.45 5.53 9.06
C LEU A 102 -5.54 6.11 10.48
N ASN A 103 -5.49 7.44 10.61
CA ASN A 103 -5.68 8.17 11.87
C ASN A 103 -7.09 8.75 12.09
N TYR A 104 -8.05 8.49 11.21
CA TYR A 104 -9.46 8.89 11.39
C TYR A 104 -10.12 8.20 12.58
#